data_AF-A0A965C836-F1
#
_entry.id   AF-A0A965C836-F1
#
_cell.length_a   1.000
_cell.length_b   1.000
_cell.length_c   1.000
_cell.angle_alpha   90.00
_cell.angle_beta   90.00
_cell.angle_gamma   90.00
#
_symmetry.space_group_name_H-M   'P 1'
#
loop_
_entity.id
_entity.type
_entity.pdbx_description
1 polymer ?
#
loop_
_entity_poly.entity_id
_entity_poly.type
_entity_poly.pdbx_seq_one_letter_code
_entity_poly.pdbx_strand_id
1 'polypeptide(L)'
;MQPVNAKTDTIAAIATASGSGGIGVVRVSGPAAKQIAAEILGACPKPRYAAYLPFLDANQQLIDRGIAIYYAGPNSYTGEDVLELQAHGGP
;
A
#
# COMPACT_ATOMS: atom_id res chain seq x y z
N MET A 1 -20.28 -5.16 10.19
CA MET A 1 -19.05 -5.48 9.45
C MET A 1 -19.04 -6.97 9.21
N GLN A 2 -18.80 -7.43 7.97
CA GLN A 2 -18.58 -8.85 7.73
C GLN A 2 -17.26 -9.28 8.41
N PRO A 3 -17.16 -10.52 8.93
CA PRO A 3 -15.92 -11.00 9.51
C PRO A 3 -14.84 -11.11 8.42
N VAL A 4 -13.68 -10.51 8.67
CA VAL A 4 -12.53 -10.61 7.78
C VAL A 4 -11.98 -12.03 7.87
N ASN A 5 -11.93 -12.75 6.75
CA ASN A 5 -11.23 -14.02 6.68
C ASN A 5 -9.77 -13.75 6.33
N ALA A 6 -8.91 -13.76 7.34
CA ALA A 6 -7.48 -13.44 7.22
C ALA A 6 -6.68 -14.35 6.27
N LYS A 7 -7.29 -15.40 5.69
CA LYS A 7 -6.65 -16.23 4.63
C LYS A 7 -7.04 -15.85 3.21
N THR A 8 -8.14 -15.11 3.00
CA THR A 8 -8.65 -14.79 1.66
C THR A 8 -8.78 -13.31 1.41
N ASP A 9 -8.98 -12.52 2.46
CA ASP A 9 -9.29 -11.11 2.33
C ASP A 9 -8.00 -10.29 2.28
N THR A 10 -8.01 -9.22 1.50
CA THR A 10 -6.94 -8.21 1.51
C THR A 10 -7.44 -7.01 2.29
N ILE A 11 -6.71 -6.62 3.32
CA ILE A 11 -7.05 -5.50 4.21
C ILE A 11 -6.19 -4.28 3.90
N ALA A 12 -6.73 -3.09 4.14
CA ALA A 12 -6.00 -1.83 4.06
C ALA A 12 -6.32 -0.94 5.28
N ALA A 13 -5.31 -0.22 5.76
CA ALA A 13 -5.47 0.73 6.87
C ALA A 13 -4.41 1.84 6.84
N ILE A 14 -4.71 2.97 7.45
CA ILE A 14 -3.72 3.99 7.78
C ILE A 14 -2.82 3.41 8.89
N ALA A 15 -1.51 3.36 8.63
CA ALA A 15 -0.48 2.77 9.50
C ALA A 15 0.31 3.82 10.31
N THR A 16 0.01 5.10 10.13
CA THR A 16 0.56 6.23 10.91
C THR A 16 -0.48 6.82 11.86
N ALA A 17 0.00 7.56 12.87
CA ALA A 17 -0.89 8.33 13.75
C ALA A 17 -1.70 9.38 12.97
N SER A 18 -2.89 9.71 13.47
CA SER A 18 -3.74 10.76 12.89
C SER A 18 -3.16 12.16 13.14
N GLY A 19 -3.46 13.09 12.24
CA GLY A 19 -3.00 14.49 12.30
C GLY A 19 -1.98 14.81 11.22
N SER A 20 -1.51 16.06 11.20
CA SER A 20 -0.55 16.53 10.20
C SER A 20 0.85 15.97 10.47
N GLY A 21 1.42 15.30 9.48
CA GLY A 21 2.80 14.83 9.47
C GLY A 21 3.46 15.12 8.12
N GLY A 22 4.79 15.04 8.05
CA GLY A 22 5.49 15.11 6.77
C GLY A 22 5.11 13.96 5.84
N ILE A 23 4.82 12.78 6.40
CA ILE A 23 4.47 11.54 5.69
C ILE A 23 3.29 10.86 6.39
N GLY A 24 2.36 10.33 5.60
CA GLY A 24 1.33 9.38 6.03
C GLY A 24 1.54 8.03 5.33
N VAL A 25 1.24 6.92 6.02
CA VAL A 25 1.40 5.57 5.44
C VAL A 25 0.06 4.87 5.39
N VAL A 26 -0.30 4.36 4.21
CA VAL A 26 -1.37 3.37 4.04
C VAL A 26 -0.72 2.01 3.79
N ARG A 27 -1.10 1.01 4.57
CA ARG A 27 -0.63 -0.37 4.43
C ARG A 27 -1.76 -1.24 3.90
N VAL A 28 -1.44 -2.07 2.91
CA VAL A 28 -2.30 -3.12 2.36
C VAL A 28 -1.64 -4.47 2.65
N SER A 29 -2.38 -5.45 3.17
CA SER A 29 -1.90 -6.82 3.45
C SER A 29 -2.89 -7.84 2.91
N GLY A 30 -2.39 -8.85 2.19
CA GLY A 30 -3.18 -9.98 1.72
C GLY A 30 -2.93 -10.33 0.25
N PRO A 31 -3.65 -11.35 -0.27
CA PRO A 31 -3.36 -11.94 -1.58
C PRO A 31 -3.49 -10.98 -2.77
N ALA A 32 -4.25 -9.89 -2.65
CA ALA A 32 -4.41 -8.89 -3.72
C ALA A 32 -3.39 -7.75 -3.65
N ALA A 33 -2.50 -7.68 -2.65
CA ALA A 33 -1.60 -6.54 -2.45
C ALA A 33 -0.72 -6.25 -3.68
N LYS A 34 -0.24 -7.29 -4.37
CA LYS A 34 0.55 -7.15 -5.61
C LYS A 34 -0.27 -6.59 -6.77
N GLN A 35 -1.52 -7.02 -6.92
CA GLN A 35 -2.43 -6.51 -7.95
C GLN A 35 -2.79 -5.05 -7.67
N ILE A 36 -3.15 -4.73 -6.42
CA ILE A 36 -3.43 -3.36 -5.96
C ILE A 36 -2.22 -2.44 -6.23
N ALA A 37 -0.99 -2.92 -5.99
CA ALA A 37 0.21 -2.18 -6.34
C ALA A 37 0.26 -1.86 -7.84
N ALA A 38 -0.01 -2.84 -8.72
CA ALA A 38 -0.01 -2.59 -10.16
C ALA A 38 -1.09 -1.60 -10.61
N GLU A 39 -2.29 -1.66 -10.01
CA GLU A 39 -3.39 -0.76 -10.35
C GLU A 39 -3.14 0.69 -9.88
N ILE A 40 -2.67 0.88 -8.65
CA ILE A 40 -2.41 2.21 -8.07
C ILE A 40 -1.13 2.84 -8.64
N LEU A 41 -0.10 2.03 -8.91
CA LEU A 41 1.25 2.51 -9.23
C LEU A 41 1.64 2.35 -10.70
N GLY A 42 0.80 1.68 -11.51
CA GLY A 42 1.11 1.26 -12.88
C GLY A 42 2.06 0.06 -12.99
N ALA A 43 2.77 -0.29 -11.90
CA ALA A 43 3.58 -1.49 -11.78
C ALA A 43 3.82 -1.82 -10.29
N CYS A 44 4.03 -3.10 -9.98
CA CYS A 44 4.45 -3.49 -8.64
C CYS A 44 5.98 -3.28 -8.47
N PRO A 45 6.43 -2.55 -7.44
CA PRO A 45 7.86 -2.38 -7.16
C PRO A 45 8.58 -3.70 -6.92
N LYS A 46 9.89 -3.73 -7.18
CA LYS A 46 10.73 -4.87 -6.77
C LYS A 46 10.63 -5.04 -5.25
N PRO A 47 10.46 -6.27 -4.72
CA PRO A 47 10.33 -6.50 -3.29
C PRO A 47 11.47 -5.85 -2.49
N ARG A 48 11.12 -5.05 -1.48
CA ARG A 48 12.03 -4.32 -0.57
C ARG A 48 12.88 -3.23 -1.23
N TYR A 49 12.45 -2.72 -2.38
CA TYR A 49 13.01 -1.50 -2.97
C TYR A 49 12.03 -0.36 -2.79
N ALA A 50 12.55 0.79 -2.34
CA ALA A 50 11.82 2.03 -2.36
C ALA A 50 11.73 2.54 -3.80
N ALA A 51 10.51 2.69 -4.30
CA ALA A 51 10.26 3.32 -5.57
C ALA A 51 9.55 4.66 -5.31
N TYR A 52 9.95 5.72 -6.03
CA TYR A 52 9.24 7.00 -6.05
C TYR A 52 8.43 7.12 -7.34
N LEU A 53 7.11 7.24 -7.22
CA LEU A 53 6.17 7.10 -8.34
C LEU A 53 4.82 7.76 -8.03
N PRO A 54 4.01 8.10 -9.06
CA PRO A 54 2.65 8.58 -8.86
C PRO A 54 1.75 7.47 -8.29
N PHE A 55 0.84 7.86 -7.42
CA PHE A 55 -0.29 7.04 -6.96
C PHE A 55 -1.52 7.51 -7.74
N LEU A 56 -2.16 6.59 -8.45
CA LEU A 56 -3.26 6.88 -9.37
C LEU A 56 -4.58 6.33 -8.83
N ASP A 57 -5.68 7.00 -9.18
CA ASP A 57 -7.03 6.49 -8.96
C ASP A 57 -7.46 5.52 -10.08
N ALA A 58 -8.69 5.01 -9.98
CA ALA A 58 -9.27 4.10 -10.98
C ALA A 58 -9.42 4.72 -12.39
N ASN A 59 -9.43 6.05 -12.50
CA ASN A 59 -9.49 6.79 -13.76
C ASN A 59 -8.11 7.24 -14.25
N GLN A 60 -7.03 6.73 -13.65
CA GLN A 60 -5.64 7.12 -13.93
C GLN A 60 -5.34 8.60 -13.62
N GLN A 61 -6.12 9.22 -12.74
CA GLN A 61 -5.84 10.56 -12.23
C GLN A 61 -4.87 10.51 -11.05
N LEU A 62 -3.97 11.49 -10.98
CA LEU A 62 -2.98 11.60 -9.91
C LEU A 62 -3.67 11.90 -8.56
N ILE A 63 -3.46 11.02 -7.59
CA ILE A 63 -3.82 11.24 -6.19
C ILE A 63 -2.68 11.97 -5.47
N ASP A 64 -1.47 11.38 -5.51
CA ASP A 64 -0.26 11.93 -4.89
C ASP A 64 1.00 11.35 -5.56
N ARG A 65 2.18 11.85 -5.19
CA ARG A 65 3.48 11.23 -5.50
C ARG A 65 4.18 10.89 -4.20
N GLY A 66 4.56 9.63 -4.06
CA GLY A 66 5.12 9.12 -2.82
C GLY A 66 6.11 7.99 -3.01
N ILE A 67 6.52 7.39 -1.89
CA ILE A 67 7.35 6.20 -1.89
C ILE A 67 6.45 4.98 -1.71
N ALA A 68 6.58 4.00 -2.59
CA ALA A 68 5.97 2.69 -2.41
C ALA A 68 7.03 1.63 -2.12
N ILE A 69 6.73 0.72 -1.19
CA ILE A 69 7.54 -0.47 -0.91
C ILE A 69 6.62 -1.68 -0.91
N TYR A 70 6.94 -2.66 -1.75
CA TYR A 70 6.28 -3.95 -1.75
C TYR A 70 7.13 -4.98 -0.99
N TYR A 71 6.49 -5.82 -0.18
CA TYR A 71 7.09 -6.93 0.53
C TYR A 71 6.37 -8.20 0.10
N ALA A 72 7.09 -9.11 -0.56
CA ALA A 72 6.55 -10.42 -0.87
C ALA A 72 6.53 -11.30 0.38
N GLY A 73 5.41 -12.00 0.61
CA GLY A 73 5.32 -13.05 1.62
C GLY A 73 6.31 -14.20 1.32
N PRO A 74 6.77 -14.95 2.34
CA PRO A 74 6.48 -14.80 3.77
C PRO A 74 7.32 -13.71 4.45
N ASN A 75 8.16 -12.99 3.72
CA ASN A 75 9.14 -12.06 4.26
C ASN A 75 8.56 -10.65 4.42
N SER A 76 7.47 -10.53 5.18
CA SER A 76 6.78 -9.27 5.48
C SER A 76 6.38 -9.21 6.97
N TYR A 77 5.79 -8.09 7.41
CA TYR A 77 5.33 -7.93 8.80
C TYR A 77 4.21 -8.91 9.17
N THR A 78 3.27 -9.19 8.26
CA THR A 78 2.12 -10.08 8.48
C THR A 78 2.38 -11.51 8.03
N GLY A 79 3.48 -11.76 7.30
CA GLY A 79 3.74 -13.04 6.61
C GLY A 79 3.01 -13.17 5.27
N GLU A 80 2.16 -12.21 4.90
CA GLU A 80 1.48 -12.14 3.60
C GLU A 80 2.22 -11.20 2.63
N ASP A 81 1.71 -11.04 1.42
CA ASP A 81 2.11 -9.92 0.58
C ASP A 81 1.64 -8.59 1.21
N VAL A 82 2.56 -7.63 1.28
CA VAL A 82 2.30 -6.30 1.87
C VAL A 82 2.72 -5.21 0.90
N LEU A 83 1.88 -4.20 0.73
CA LEU A 83 2.21 -2.94 0.07
C LEU A 83 2.14 -1.81 1.09
N GLU A 84 3.19 -1.00 1.17
CA GLU A 84 3.20 0.25 1.92
C GLU A 84 3.27 1.43 0.94
N LEU A 85 2.28 2.32 1.04
CA LEU A 85 2.20 3.57 0.31
C LEU A 85 2.50 4.72 1.26
N GLN A 86 3.61 5.41 1.05
CA GLN A 86 4.04 6.55 1.85
C GLN A 86 3.78 7.84 1.06
N ALA A 87 2.74 8.56 1.46
CA ALA A 87 2.24 9.78 0.83
C ALA A 87 2.55 11.01 1.69
N HIS A 88 2.25 12.21 1.22
CA HIS A 88 2.27 13.40 2.06
C HIS A 88 1.29 13.24 3.23
N GLY A 89 1.73 13.55 4.46
CA GLY A 89 0.93 13.35 5.68
C GLY A 89 -0.06 14.47 5.99
N GLY A 90 -0.62 15.11 4.95
CA GLY A 90 -1.67 16.12 5.09
C GLY A 90 -3.06 15.47 5.22
N PRO A 91 -3.93 15.91 6.15
CA PRO A 91 -5.34 15.48 6.22
C PRO A 91 -6.18 15.89 5.00
#